data_AF-A0A524IVC1-F1
#
_entry.id   AF-A0A524IVC1-F1
#
_cell.length_a   1.000
_cell.length_b   1.000
_cell.length_c   1.000
_cell.angle_alpha   90.00
_cell.angle_beta   90.00
_cell.angle_gamma   90.00
#
_symmetry.space_group_name_H-M   'P 1'
#
loop_
_entity.id
_entity.type
_entity.pdbx_description
1 polymer ?
#
loop_
_entity_poly.entity_id
_entity_poly.type
_entity_poly.pdbx_seq_one_letter_code
_entity_poly.pdbx_strand_id
1 'polypeptide(L)'
;MVPVDTPDLQLAYDTLREELRAHDPALAAFAHCLVMTKSDLLAPEDRPDIAASIHAPQAWAKFVISSVSREGLIEVCEALWIKVAEMKQRERGVDDLFPELDEWKP
;
A
#
# COMPACT_ATOMS: atom_id res chain seq x y z
N MET A 1 -0.45 1.82 -7.50
CA MET A 1 -1.93 1.98 -7.57
C MET A 1 -2.38 1.41 -8.90
N VAL A 2 -3.57 0.81 -9.00
CA VAL A 2 -4.07 0.18 -10.23
C VAL A 2 -5.49 0.68 -10.50
N PRO A 3 -5.79 1.31 -11.64
CA PRO A 3 -7.16 1.69 -11.98
C PRO A 3 -8.07 0.48 -12.20
N VAL A 4 -9.33 0.52 -11.77
CA VAL A 4 -10.29 -0.59 -11.93
C VAL A 4 -10.69 -0.88 -13.38
N ASP A 5 -10.49 0.10 -14.29
CA ASP A 5 -10.69 -0.05 -15.74
C ASP A 5 -9.48 -0.68 -16.45
N THR A 6 -8.46 -1.10 -15.71
CA THR A 6 -7.32 -1.82 -16.29
C THR A 6 -7.75 -3.22 -16.73
N PRO A 7 -7.46 -3.64 -17.98
CA PRO A 7 -7.94 -4.93 -18.51
C PRO A 7 -7.51 -6.16 -17.69
N ASP A 8 -6.30 -6.14 -17.15
CA ASP A 8 -5.78 -7.17 -16.25
C ASP A 8 -5.18 -6.50 -15.01
N LEU A 9 -5.95 -6.50 -13.93
CA LEU A 9 -5.57 -5.88 -12.67
C LEU A 9 -4.39 -6.60 -12.00
N GLN A 10 -4.32 -7.92 -12.13
CA GLN A 10 -3.24 -8.73 -11.54
C GLN A 10 -1.94 -8.45 -12.27
N LEU A 11 -1.94 -8.51 -13.60
CA LEU A 11 -0.76 -8.23 -14.41
C LEU A 11 -0.24 -6.81 -14.19
N ALA A 12 -1.13 -5.82 -14.10
CA ALA A 12 -0.74 -4.45 -13.83
C ALA A 12 -0.08 -4.29 -12.44
N TYR A 13 -0.63 -4.96 -11.43
CA TYR A 13 -0.02 -4.99 -10.10
C TYR A 13 1.37 -5.65 -10.13
N ASP A 14 1.49 -6.83 -10.73
CA ASP A 14 2.74 -7.59 -10.77
C ASP A 14 3.82 -6.85 -11.56
N THR A 15 3.44 -6.22 -12.69
CA THR A 15 4.34 -5.39 -13.50
C THR A 15 4.89 -4.23 -12.68
N LEU A 16 4.04 -3.48 -11.96
CA LEU A 16 4.49 -2.38 -11.10
C LEU A 16 5.44 -2.87 -9.99
N ARG A 17 5.20 -4.07 -9.45
CA ARG A 17 6.07 -4.65 -8.40
C ARG A 17 7.41 -5.10 -8.95
N GLU A 18 7.44 -5.62 -10.17
CA GLU A 18 8.69 -5.97 -10.85
C GLU A 18 9.49 -4.72 -11.22
N GLU A 19 8.85 -3.71 -11.81
CA GLU A 19 9.49 -2.43 -12.16
C GLU A 19 10.10 -1.76 -10.93
N LEU A 20 9.38 -1.73 -9.81
CA LEU A 20 9.88 -1.16 -8.56
C LEU A 20 11.10 -1.92 -8.04
N ARG A 21 11.08 -3.27 -8.12
CA ARG A 21 12.21 -4.11 -7.69
C ARG A 21 13.43 -3.93 -8.59
N ALA A 22 13.22 -3.79 -9.88
CA ALA A 22 14.28 -3.53 -10.86
C ALA A 22 14.90 -2.13 -10.68
N HIS A 23 14.08 -1.15 -10.31
CA HIS A 23 14.55 0.22 -10.02
C HIS A 23 15.34 0.30 -8.71
N ASP A 24 14.76 -0.21 -7.61
CA ASP A 24 15.40 -0.22 -6.30
C ASP A 24 14.84 -1.35 -5.41
N PRO A 25 15.63 -2.41 -5.14
CA PRO A 25 15.22 -3.51 -4.28
C PRO A 25 14.89 -3.11 -2.84
N ALA A 26 15.55 -2.08 -2.30
CA ALA A 26 15.28 -1.59 -0.95
C ALA A 26 13.91 -0.89 -0.92
N LEU A 27 13.61 -0.08 -1.95
CA LEU A 27 12.30 0.55 -2.10
C LEU A 27 11.18 -0.49 -2.26
N ALA A 28 11.43 -1.55 -3.01
CA ALA A 28 10.47 -2.64 -3.18
C ALA A 28 10.20 -3.43 -1.88
N ALA A 29 11.13 -3.41 -0.91
CA ALA A 29 10.96 -4.08 0.38
C ALA A 29 10.10 -3.28 1.38
N PHE A 30 9.87 -1.98 1.15
CA PHE A 30 9.01 -1.19 2.03
C PHE A 30 7.57 -1.71 2.03
N ALA A 31 6.94 -1.64 3.20
CA ALA A 31 5.55 -2.01 3.37
C ALA A 31 4.63 -1.15 2.49
N HIS A 32 3.85 -1.77 1.61
CA HIS A 32 2.94 -1.07 0.71
C HIS A 32 1.50 -1.56 0.86
N CYS A 33 0.55 -0.71 0.49
CA CYS A 33 -0.84 -1.11 0.22
C CYS A 33 -1.11 -1.11 -1.28
N LEU A 34 -2.14 -1.85 -1.68
CA LEU A 34 -2.67 -1.81 -3.03
C LEU A 34 -3.92 -0.92 -3.05
N VAL A 35 -3.91 0.11 -3.88
CA VAL A 35 -5.06 1.01 -4.06
C VAL A 35 -5.59 0.83 -5.48
N MET A 36 -6.84 0.37 -5.57
CA MET A 36 -7.64 0.28 -6.78
C MET A 36 -8.41 1.58 -6.97
N THR A 37 -8.09 2.33 -8.03
CA THR A 37 -8.63 3.68 -8.25
C THR A 37 -9.73 3.71 -9.29
N LYS A 38 -10.47 4.82 -9.36
CA LYS A 38 -11.60 5.04 -10.28
C LYS A 38 -12.79 4.11 -10.01
N SER A 39 -13.07 3.80 -8.74
CA SER A 39 -14.21 2.95 -8.34
C SER A 39 -15.59 3.50 -8.73
N ASP A 40 -15.66 4.76 -9.16
CA ASP A 40 -16.84 5.37 -9.77
C ASP A 40 -17.24 4.73 -11.11
N LEU A 41 -16.32 4.00 -11.76
CA LEU A 41 -16.61 3.22 -12.96
C LEU A 41 -17.29 1.87 -12.66
N LEU A 42 -17.40 1.49 -11.38
CA LEU A 42 -18.01 0.25 -10.94
C LEU A 42 -19.37 0.52 -10.31
N ALA A 43 -20.31 -0.41 -10.51
CA ALA A 43 -21.50 -0.44 -9.68
C ALA A 43 -21.10 -0.75 -8.22
N PRO A 44 -21.76 -0.17 -7.20
CA PRO A 44 -21.40 -0.39 -5.79
C PRO A 44 -21.29 -1.87 -5.38
N GLU A 45 -22.14 -2.72 -5.94
CA GLU A 45 -22.20 -4.17 -5.73
C GLU A 45 -20.98 -4.93 -6.25
N ASP A 46 -20.29 -4.42 -7.28
CA ASP A 46 -19.16 -5.09 -7.94
C ASP A 46 -17.81 -4.82 -7.23
N ARG A 47 -17.77 -3.82 -6.34
CA ARG A 47 -16.52 -3.34 -5.72
C ARG A 47 -15.85 -4.37 -4.80
N PRO A 48 -16.57 -5.15 -3.97
CA PRO A 48 -15.97 -6.22 -3.18
C PRO A 48 -15.31 -7.29 -4.07
N ASP A 49 -15.94 -7.62 -5.19
CA ASP A 49 -15.44 -8.64 -6.13
C ASP A 49 -14.15 -8.17 -6.82
N ILE A 50 -14.09 -6.89 -7.20
CA ILE A 50 -12.87 -6.28 -7.74
C ILE A 50 -11.72 -6.34 -6.72
N ALA A 51 -11.98 -6.05 -5.44
CA ALA A 51 -10.95 -6.13 -4.40
C ALA A 51 -10.44 -7.57 -4.17
N ALA A 52 -11.32 -8.57 -4.34
CA ALA A 52 -10.99 -9.98 -4.24
C ALA A 52 -10.23 -10.51 -5.47
N SER A 53 -10.42 -9.91 -6.65
CA SER A 53 -9.84 -10.37 -7.92
C SER A 53 -8.31 -10.31 -7.99
N ILE A 54 -7.67 -9.40 -7.25
CA ILE A 54 -6.21 -9.23 -7.26
C ILE A 54 -5.58 -10.01 -6.11
N HIS A 55 -4.64 -10.90 -6.39
CA HIS A 55 -3.80 -11.56 -5.39
C HIS A 55 -2.57 -10.70 -5.05
N ALA A 56 -2.58 -10.10 -3.86
CA ALA A 56 -1.51 -9.23 -3.37
C ALA A 56 -1.15 -9.53 -1.90
N PRO A 57 -0.64 -10.73 -1.56
CA PRO A 57 -0.32 -11.14 -0.18
C PRO A 57 0.76 -10.28 0.49
N GLN A 58 1.63 -9.65 -0.32
CA GLN A 58 2.69 -8.76 0.14
C GLN A 58 2.19 -7.34 0.48
N ALA A 59 0.98 -6.97 0.04
CA ALA A 59 0.37 -5.71 0.41
C ALA A 59 -0.28 -5.85 1.80
N TRP A 60 -0.05 -4.89 2.69
CA TRP A 60 -0.63 -4.94 4.04
C TRP A 60 -2.14 -4.64 4.06
N ALA A 61 -2.66 -3.98 3.02
CA ALA A 61 -4.08 -3.78 2.79
C ALA A 61 -4.39 -3.55 1.31
N LYS A 62 -5.66 -3.70 0.95
CA LYS A 62 -6.23 -3.33 -0.34
C LYS A 62 -7.35 -2.32 -0.12
N PHE A 63 -7.39 -1.29 -0.97
CA PHE A 63 -8.41 -0.24 -0.92
C PHE A 63 -9.03 -0.05 -2.29
N VAL A 64 -10.33 0.23 -2.34
CA VAL A 64 -11.05 0.60 -3.56
C VAL A 64 -11.54 2.04 -3.35
N ILE A 65 -11.08 2.96 -4.19
CA ILE A 65 -11.36 4.40 -4.03
C ILE A 65 -11.76 5.05 -5.34
N SER A 66 -12.42 6.19 -5.22
CA SER A 66 -12.53 7.16 -6.30
C SER A 66 -12.08 8.53 -5.81
N SER A 67 -11.04 9.05 -6.45
CA SER A 67 -10.60 10.43 -6.20
C SER A 67 -11.63 11.47 -6.68
N VAL A 68 -12.47 11.12 -7.67
CA VAL A 68 -13.47 12.01 -8.24
C VAL A 68 -14.68 12.14 -7.30
N SER A 69 -15.25 11.01 -6.86
CA SER A 69 -16.37 11.02 -5.90
C SER A 69 -15.92 11.21 -4.46
N ARG A 70 -14.61 11.21 -4.20
CA ARG A 70 -13.94 11.25 -2.88
C ARG A 70 -14.20 10.05 -1.99
N GLU A 71 -14.77 9.00 -2.55
CA GLU A 71 -15.11 7.79 -1.83
C GLU A 71 -13.87 6.96 -1.49
N GLY A 72 -13.79 6.47 -0.26
CA GLY A 72 -12.68 5.64 0.23
C GLY A 72 -11.40 6.41 0.60
N LEU A 73 -11.37 7.74 0.41
CA LEU A 73 -10.17 8.54 0.66
C LEU A 73 -9.87 8.70 2.16
N ILE A 74 -10.91 8.85 2.99
CA ILE A 74 -10.71 9.01 4.44
C ILE A 74 -10.11 7.74 5.01
N GLU A 75 -10.66 6.58 4.62
CA GLU A 75 -10.26 5.26 5.06
C GLU A 75 -8.80 4.96 4.66
N VAL A 76 -8.40 5.32 3.44
CA VAL A 76 -7.00 5.19 2.99
C VAL A 76 -6.07 6.08 3.83
N CYS A 77 -6.44 7.34 4.06
CA CYS A 77 -5.63 8.28 4.83
C CYS A 77 -5.45 7.82 6.29
N GLU A 78 -6.54 7.38 6.93
CA GLU A 78 -6.52 6.85 8.29
C GLU A 78 -5.64 5.59 8.39
N ALA A 79 -5.81 4.65 7.46
CA ALA A 79 -5.01 3.43 7.44
C ALA A 79 -3.51 3.72 7.23
N LEU A 80 -3.17 4.65 6.34
CA LEU A 80 -1.80 5.10 6.13
C LEU A 80 -1.23 5.77 7.39
N TRP A 81 -2.01 6.61 8.05
CA TRP A 81 -1.59 7.28 9.29
C TRP A 81 -1.24 6.26 10.38
N ILE A 82 -2.14 5.29 10.61
CA ILE A 82 -1.91 4.19 11.57
C ILE A 82 -0.66 3.41 11.16
N LYS A 83 -0.53 3.05 9.88
CA LYS A 83 0.60 2.25 9.41
C LYS A 83 1.94 2.94 9.61
N VAL A 84 2.02 4.24 9.32
CA VAL A 84 3.23 5.03 9.54
C VAL A 84 3.55 5.13 11.03
N ALA A 85 2.55 5.31 11.89
CA ALA A 85 2.74 5.35 13.33
C ALA A 85 3.30 4.02 13.87
N GLU A 86 2.76 2.89 13.43
CA GLU A 86 3.27 1.54 13.79
C GLU A 86 4.74 1.36 13.37
N MET A 87 5.08 1.77 12.15
CA MET A 87 6.44 1.61 11.62
C MET A 87 7.43 2.46 12.42
N LYS A 88 7.09 3.71 12.73
CA LYS A 88 7.92 4.59 13.58
C LYS A 88 8.09 4.04 14.99
N GLN A 89 7.05 3.45 15.57
CA GLN A 89 7.15 2.83 16.90
C GLN A 89 8.07 1.61 16.88
N ARG A 90 8.06 0.81 15.82
CA ARG A 90 8.98 -0.33 15.64
C ARG A 90 10.43 0.13 15.52
N GLU A 91 10.69 1.17 14.74
CA GLU A 91 12.03 1.76 14.60
C GLU A 91 12.54 2.29 15.95
N ARG A 92 11.72 3.06 16.68
CA ARG A 92 12.08 3.56 18.01
C ARG A 92 12.30 2.44 19.01
N GLY A 93 11.45 1.41 19.01
CA GLY A 93 11.63 0.25 19.89
C GLY A 93 12.91 -0.52 19.60
N VAL A 94 13.41 -0.51 18.37
CA VAL A 94 14.73 -1.06 18.02
C VAL A 94 15.86 -0.18 18.55
N ASP A 95 15.76 1.14 18.39
CA ASP A 95 16.74 2.09 18.97
C ASP A 95 16.81 1.96 20.50
N ASP A 96 15.66 1.82 21.17
CA ASP A 96 15.57 1.67 22.63
C ASP A 96 16.16 0.33 23.15
N LEU A 97 16.25 -0.71 22.30
CA LEU A 97 16.84 -2.01 22.64
C LEU A 97 18.38 -2.03 22.50
N PHE A 98 18.95 -1.07 21.78
CA PHE A 98 20.38 -0.94 21.54
C PHE A 98 20.88 0.49 21.84
N PRO A 99 20.78 0.95 23.10
CA PRO A 99 21.16 2.32 23.48
C PRO A 99 22.66 2.61 23.27
N GLU A 100 23.49 1.56 23.17
CA GLU A 100 24.93 1.64 22.90
C GLU A 100 25.26 2.14 21.48
N LEU A 101 24.31 2.06 20.54
CA LEU A 101 24.48 2.55 19.17
C LEU A 101 24.36 4.07 19.05
N ASP A 102 23.76 4.74 20.03
CA ASP A 102 23.73 6.21 20.10
C ASP A 102 25.09 6.81 20.46
N GLU A 103 25.96 6.07 21.17
CA GLU A 103 27.33 6.50 21.50
C GLU A 103 28.27 6.53 20.28
N TRP A 104 27.88 5.86 19.19
CA TRP A 104 28.63 5.77 17.93
C TRP A 104 28.07 6.63 16.80
N LYS A 105 27.01 7.43 17.04
CA LYS A 105 26.56 8.43 16.07
C LYS A 105 27.60 9.59 16.04
N PRO A 106 28.20 9.89 14.87
CA PRO A 106 29.32 10.82 14.74
C PRO A 106 28.96 12.27 15.04
#